data_AF-A0A1S4BY26-F1
#
_entry.id   AF-A0A1S4BY26-F1
#
_cell.length_a   1.000
_cell.length_b   1.000
_cell.length_c   1.000
_cell.angle_alpha   90.00
_cell.angle_beta   90.00
_cell.angle_gamma   90.00
#
_symmetry.space_group_name_H-M   'P 1'
#
loop_
_entity.id
_entity.type
_entity.pdbx_description
1 polymer ?
#
loop_
_entity_poly.entity_id
_entity_poly.type
_entity_poly.pdbx_seq_one_letter_code
_entity_poly.pdbx_strand_id
1 'polypeptide(L)'
;MCSFYHGPWRFWSDVPWNIRGRMFDEFRMKCAWPVEREVEVRGVFFNKCADRLSDMLREARNKKEMPGWITEDIWIKLTEYWASKEFGKKSELAKAACLSDKGGSMHTGGSISIGAHRRRLFKLNHISCHCINHISNFASV
;
A
#
# COMPACT_ATOMS: atom_id res chain seq x y z
N MET A 1 10.29 4.77 -3.29
CA MET A 1 8.86 5.18 -3.44
C MET A 1 8.67 6.67 -3.18
N CYS A 2 9.34 7.21 -2.16
CA CYS A 2 9.40 8.62 -1.77
C CYS A 2 9.69 9.58 -2.94
N SER A 3 10.63 9.21 -3.81
CA SER A 3 11.07 10.03 -4.96
C SER A 3 9.99 10.37 -5.97
N PHE A 4 8.87 9.64 -5.99
CA PHE A 4 7.78 9.85 -6.93
C PHE A 4 6.60 10.62 -6.33
N TYR A 5 6.66 10.96 -5.04
CA TYR A 5 5.54 11.56 -4.30
C TYR A 5 5.49 13.06 -4.54
N HIS A 6 4.82 13.47 -5.62
CA HIS A 6 4.73 14.87 -6.06
C HIS A 6 3.31 15.45 -6.02
N GLY A 7 2.39 14.75 -5.38
CA GLY A 7 1.01 15.22 -5.22
C GLY A 7 0.39 14.77 -3.90
N PRO A 8 -0.73 15.39 -3.49
CA PRO A 8 -1.44 15.07 -2.25
C PRO A 8 -2.28 13.79 -2.40
N TRP A 9 -1.65 12.69 -2.80
CA TRP A 9 -2.31 11.41 -3.02
C TRP A 9 -2.60 10.74 -1.67
N ARG A 10 -3.87 10.75 -1.28
CA ARG A 10 -4.31 10.20 0.02
C ARG A 10 -4.34 8.68 0.01
N PHE A 11 -4.61 8.12 -1.18
CA PHE A 11 -4.70 6.69 -1.42
C PHE A 11 -3.86 6.32 -2.64
N TRP A 12 -3.48 5.05 -2.75
CA TRP A 12 -2.82 4.55 -3.95
C TRP A 12 -3.65 4.78 -5.22
N SER A 13 -4.97 4.73 -5.09
CA SER A 13 -5.92 5.03 -6.17
C SER A 13 -5.84 6.48 -6.67
N ASP A 14 -5.31 7.42 -5.88
CA ASP A 14 -5.15 8.83 -6.27
C ASP A 14 -3.88 9.04 -7.09
N VAL A 15 -2.90 8.12 -7.01
CA VAL A 15 -1.64 8.22 -7.75
C VAL A 15 -1.90 8.03 -9.25
N PRO A 16 -1.49 8.93 -10.15
CA PRO A 16 -1.74 8.79 -11.58
C PRO A 16 -1.13 7.52 -12.18
N TRP A 17 -1.79 6.92 -13.18
CA TRP A 17 -1.36 5.63 -13.74
C TRP A 17 0.05 5.65 -14.33
N ASN A 18 0.45 6.77 -14.97
CA ASN A 18 1.80 6.97 -15.48
C ASN A 18 2.85 6.97 -14.36
N ILE A 19 2.53 7.47 -13.16
CA ILE A 19 3.43 7.42 -12.00
C ILE A 19 3.56 5.98 -11.49
N ARG A 20 2.43 5.26 -11.32
CA ARG A 20 2.45 3.85 -10.92
C ARG A 20 3.23 2.99 -11.92
N GLY A 21 3.10 3.29 -13.22
CA GLY A 21 3.87 2.68 -14.29
C GLY A 21 5.37 2.91 -14.12
N ARG A 22 5.80 4.16 -13.96
CA ARG A 22 7.23 4.50 -13.74
C ARG A 22 7.82 3.81 -12.50
N MET A 23 7.07 3.77 -11.39
CA MET A 23 7.49 3.03 -10.19
C MET A 23 7.69 1.54 -10.49
N PHE A 24 6.81 0.95 -11.30
CA PHE A 24 6.93 -0.45 -11.71
C PHE A 24 8.11 -0.68 -12.67
N ASP A 25 8.39 0.26 -13.57
CA ASP A 25 9.53 0.17 -14.48
C ASP A 25 10.87 0.23 -13.71
N GLU A 26 11.01 1.11 -12.71
CA GLU A 26 12.18 1.12 -11.83
C GLU A 26 12.33 -0.19 -11.04
N PHE A 27 11.21 -0.77 -10.62
CA PHE A 27 11.22 -2.08 -9.97
C PHE A 27 11.66 -3.19 -10.92
N ARG A 28 11.18 -3.17 -12.17
CA ARG A 28 11.59 -4.11 -13.23
C ARG A 28 13.09 -4.06 -13.50
N MET A 29 13.73 -2.89 -13.40
CA MET A 29 15.19 -2.79 -13.58
C MET A 29 16.00 -3.54 -12.51
N LYS A 30 15.40 -3.86 -11.36
CA LYS A 30 16.08 -4.49 -10.22
C LYS A 30 15.74 -5.98 -10.06
N CYS A 31 14.78 -6.48 -10.82
CA CYS A 31 14.13 -7.76 -10.56
C CYS A 31 13.73 -8.43 -11.88
N ALA A 32 13.95 -9.73 -12.00
CA ALA A 32 13.61 -10.51 -13.18
C ALA A 32 12.49 -11.52 -12.89
N TRP A 33 11.61 -11.73 -13.87
CA TRP A 33 10.54 -12.73 -13.85
C TRP A 33 10.15 -13.14 -15.28
N PRO A 34 9.52 -14.32 -15.48
CA PRO A 34 8.96 -14.71 -16.77
C PRO A 34 7.83 -13.76 -17.22
N VAL A 35 7.77 -13.43 -18.51
CA VAL A 35 6.82 -12.46 -19.09
C VAL A 35 5.38 -12.84 -18.80
N GLU A 36 5.07 -14.13 -18.74
CA GLU A 36 3.73 -14.68 -18.48
C GLU A 36 3.20 -14.28 -17.10
N ARG A 37 4.09 -13.93 -16.17
CA ARG A 37 3.73 -13.52 -14.79
C ARG A 37 3.71 -12.03 -14.58
N GLU A 38 3.98 -11.22 -15.61
CA GLU A 38 4.07 -9.77 -15.46
C GLU A 38 2.81 -9.17 -14.83
N VAL A 39 1.63 -9.63 -15.26
CA VAL A 39 0.34 -9.16 -14.71
C VAL A 39 0.22 -9.48 -13.22
N GLU A 40 0.65 -10.67 -12.80
CA GLU A 40 0.62 -11.09 -11.40
C GLU A 40 1.62 -10.30 -10.56
N VAL A 41 2.86 -10.16 -11.05
CA VAL A 41 3.93 -9.39 -10.40
C VAL A 41 3.51 -7.94 -10.22
N ARG A 42 2.95 -7.32 -11.27
CA ARG A 42 2.45 -5.94 -11.24
C ARG A 42 1.33 -5.77 -10.22
N GLY A 43 0.41 -6.73 -10.15
CA GLY A 43 -0.66 -6.73 -9.16
C GLY A 43 -0.12 -6.81 -7.72
N VAL A 44 0.82 -7.71 -7.46
CA VAL A 44 1.48 -7.83 -6.14
C VAL A 44 2.24 -6.55 -5.79
N PHE A 45 3.00 -6.01 -6.74
CA PHE A 45 3.75 -4.76 -6.56
C PHE A 45 2.83 -3.60 -6.19
N PHE A 46 1.74 -3.38 -6.94
CA PHE A 46 0.80 -2.30 -6.65
C PHE A 46 0.08 -2.45 -5.32
N ASN A 47 -0.30 -3.67 -4.92
CA ASN A 47 -0.87 -3.90 -3.60
C ASN A 47 0.14 -3.53 -2.50
N LYS A 48 1.40 -3.92 -2.66
CA LYS A 48 2.46 -3.59 -1.69
C LYS A 48 2.75 -2.09 -1.63
N CYS A 49 2.74 -1.38 -2.76
CA CYS A 49 2.87 0.08 -2.76
C CYS A 49 1.67 0.75 -2.08
N ALA A 50 0.46 0.21 -2.24
CA ALA A 50 -0.74 0.73 -1.60
C ALA A 50 -0.71 0.58 -0.07
N ASP A 51 -0.35 -0.61 0.40
CA ASP A 51 -0.15 -0.89 1.83
C ASP A 51 0.90 0.06 2.40
N ARG A 52 2.05 0.16 1.73
CA ARG A 52 3.15 1.01 2.19
C ARG A 52 2.77 2.48 2.25
N LEU A 53 2.08 3.01 1.24
CA LEU A 53 1.70 4.42 1.19
C LEU A 53 0.80 4.75 2.38
N SER A 54 -0.18 3.87 2.62
CA SER A 54 -1.11 3.98 3.73
C SER A 54 -0.38 3.97 5.08
N ASP A 55 0.61 3.09 5.24
CA ASP A 55 1.43 3.00 6.45
C ASP A 55 2.29 4.24 6.68
N MET A 56 2.99 4.72 5.65
CA MET A 56 3.84 5.92 5.73
C MET A 56 3.02 7.18 6.07
N LEU A 57 1.85 7.35 5.44
CA LEU A 57 0.95 8.47 5.75
C LEU A 57 0.35 8.35 7.15
N ARG A 58 0.02 7.12 7.60
CA ARG A 58 -0.47 6.88 8.96
C ARG A 58 0.59 7.20 10.00
N GLU A 59 1.84 6.81 9.75
CA GLU A 59 2.97 7.11 10.65
C GLU A 59 3.20 8.61 10.76
N ALA A 60 3.27 9.32 9.63
CA ALA A 60 3.41 10.78 9.60
C ALA A 60 2.28 11.48 10.38
N ARG A 61 1.03 11.06 10.16
CA ARG A 61 -0.13 11.60 10.87
C ARG A 61 -0.07 11.33 12.37
N ASN A 62 0.35 10.14 12.79
CA ASN A 62 0.43 9.77 14.20
C ASN A 62 1.53 10.57 14.93
N LYS A 63 2.67 10.79 14.28
CA LYS A 63 3.76 11.63 14.79
C LYS A 63 3.43 13.13 14.73
N LYS A 64 2.49 13.53 13.85
CA LYS A 64 2.18 14.92 13.51
C LYS A 64 3.40 15.69 12.99
N GLU A 65 4.32 14.98 12.37
CA GLU A 65 5.57 15.52 11.83
C GLU A 65 5.59 15.34 10.31
N MET A 66 6.03 16.38 9.60
CA MET A 66 6.18 16.34 8.15
C MET A 66 7.39 15.46 7.80
N PRO A 67 7.21 14.37 7.04
CA PRO A 67 8.33 13.56 6.58
C PRO A 67 9.16 14.29 5.54
N GLY A 68 10.47 14.06 5.51
CA GLY A 68 11.39 14.71 4.54
C GLY A 68 11.15 14.37 3.06
N TRP A 69 10.31 13.38 2.76
CA TRP A 69 9.90 13.02 1.40
C TRP A 69 8.60 13.70 0.94
N ILE A 70 7.96 14.50 1.80
CA ILE A 70 6.79 15.31 1.47
C ILE A 70 7.21 16.79 1.44
N THR A 71 6.78 17.52 0.41
CA THR A 71 6.93 18.97 0.36
C THR A 71 5.87 19.68 1.20
N GLU A 72 6.19 20.87 1.72
CA GLU A 72 5.30 21.62 2.62
C GLU A 72 3.91 21.87 2.02
N ASP A 73 3.83 22.19 0.73
CA ASP A 73 2.56 22.44 0.04
C ASP A 73 1.66 21.19 -0.03
N ILE A 74 2.25 20.00 -0.14
CA ILE A 74 1.53 18.73 -0.12
C ILE A 74 1.12 18.39 1.32
N TRP A 75 2.00 18.63 2.28
CA TRP A 75 1.74 18.37 3.69
C TRP A 75 0.55 19.20 4.21
N ILE A 76 0.47 20.47 3.86
CA ILE A 76 -0.67 21.34 4.21
C ILE A 76 -1.98 20.73 3.69
N LYS A 77 -2.05 20.35 2.42
CA LYS A 77 -3.25 19.73 1.82
C LYS A 77 -3.64 18.41 2.50
N LEU A 78 -2.66 17.60 2.92
CA LEU A 78 -2.91 16.35 3.64
C LEU A 78 -3.46 16.60 5.05
N THR A 79 -2.88 17.56 5.77
CA THR A 79 -3.30 17.90 7.14
C THR A 79 -4.68 18.55 7.15
N GLU A 80 -5.00 19.43 6.20
CA GLU A 80 -6.34 19.96 5.97
C GLU A 80 -7.37 18.84 5.75
N TYR A 81 -7.04 17.86 4.90
CA TYR A 81 -7.91 16.70 4.68
C TYR A 81 -8.12 15.87 5.94
N TRP A 82 -7.06 15.60 6.72
CA TRP A 82 -7.16 14.84 7.96
C TRP A 82 -7.94 15.58 9.05
N ALA A 83 -7.91 16.92 9.05
CA ALA A 83 -8.73 17.75 9.92
C ALA A 83 -10.20 17.82 9.49
N SER A 84 -10.52 17.40 8.26
CA SER A 84 -11.89 17.45 7.73
C SER A 84 -12.84 16.54 8.49
N LYS A 85 -14.10 17.00 8.64
CA LYS A 85 -15.18 16.19 9.24
C LYS A 85 -15.46 14.92 8.45
N GLU A 86 -15.23 14.92 7.14
CA GLU A 86 -15.42 13.74 6.29
C GLU A 86 -14.48 12.60 6.70
N PHE A 87 -13.18 12.94 6.87
CA PHE A 87 -12.19 11.98 7.33
C PHE A 87 -12.51 11.48 8.75
N GLY A 88 -12.85 12.39 9.66
CA GLY A 88 -13.25 12.06 11.02
C GLY A 88 -14.42 11.06 11.06
N LYS A 89 -15.49 11.31 10.30
CA LYS A 89 -16.65 10.40 10.20
C LYS A 89 -16.24 9.01 9.71
N LYS A 90 -15.43 8.92 8.65
CA LYS A 90 -14.93 7.64 8.12
C LYS A 90 -14.10 6.89 9.15
N SER A 91 -13.22 7.59 9.87
CA SER A 91 -12.38 7.02 10.92
C SER A 91 -13.23 6.48 12.09
N GLU A 92 -14.19 7.26 12.59
CA GLU A 92 -15.03 6.83 13.72
C GLU A 92 -15.95 5.67 13.35
N LEU A 93 -16.50 5.64 12.12
CA LEU A 93 -17.23 4.48 11.62
C LEU A 93 -16.36 3.22 11.58
N ALA A 94 -15.12 3.33 11.10
CA ALA A 94 -14.19 2.21 11.07
C ALA A 94 -13.84 1.73 12.49
N LYS A 95 -13.58 2.65 13.43
CA LYS A 95 -13.34 2.32 14.85
C LYS A 95 -14.55 1.64 15.50
N ALA A 96 -15.75 2.17 15.27
CA ALA A 96 -16.99 1.60 15.79
C ALA A 96 -17.25 0.20 15.22
N ALA A 97 -16.95 -0.03 13.94
CA ALA A 97 -17.02 -1.36 13.34
C ALA A 97 -16.03 -2.34 13.99
N CYS A 98 -14.83 -1.89 14.35
CA CYS A 98 -13.85 -2.70 15.09
C CYS A 98 -14.26 -2.99 16.55
N LEU A 99 -14.94 -2.05 17.21
CA LEU A 99 -15.35 -2.14 18.63
C LEU A 99 -16.74 -2.75 18.84
N SER A 100 -17.51 -2.98 17.77
CA SER A 100 -18.86 -3.53 17.86
C SER A 100 -18.84 -4.98 18.35
N ASP A 101 -19.47 -5.22 19.50
CA ASP A 101 -19.54 -6.50 20.19
C ASP A 101 -20.42 -7.55 19.46
N LYS A 102 -21.24 -7.12 18.49
CA LYS A 102 -22.05 -8.01 17.61
C LYS A 102 -21.22 -8.78 16.57
N GLY A 103 -19.99 -9.12 16.92
CA GLY A 103 -19.05 -9.78 16.04
C GLY A 103 -17.64 -9.84 16.62
N GLY A 104 -17.48 -10.02 17.93
CA GLY A 104 -16.20 -10.43 18.50
C GLY A 104 -15.70 -11.67 17.75
N SER A 105 -14.73 -11.48 16.84
CA SER A 105 -14.04 -12.54 16.11
C SER A 105 -14.89 -13.76 15.73
N MET A 106 -16.07 -13.58 15.12
CA MET A 106 -16.62 -14.65 14.29
C MET A 106 -15.77 -14.67 13.02
N HIS A 107 -14.67 -15.43 13.08
CA HIS A 107 -13.80 -15.65 11.94
C HIS A 107 -14.55 -16.49 10.89
N THR A 108 -15.48 -15.86 10.19
CA THR A 108 -15.95 -16.27 8.85
C THR A 108 -15.07 -15.63 7.78
N GLY A 109 -13.90 -15.10 8.16
CA GLY A 109 -12.84 -14.74 7.24
C GLY A 109 -12.14 -16.01 6.80
N GLY A 110 -12.86 -16.84 6.02
CA GLY A 110 -12.49 -18.22 5.70
C GLY A 110 -10.99 -18.39 5.54
N SER A 111 -10.41 -19.19 6.43
CA SER A 111 -9.03 -19.66 6.32
C SER A 111 -8.80 -20.00 4.87
N ILE A 112 -7.84 -19.32 4.25
CA ILE A 112 -7.49 -19.62 2.87
C ILE A 112 -7.21 -21.10 2.83
N SER A 113 -8.02 -21.86 2.08
CA SER A 113 -7.83 -23.32 2.03
C SER A 113 -6.38 -23.60 1.70
N ILE A 114 -5.80 -24.66 2.26
CA ILE A 114 -4.38 -24.96 2.07
C ILE A 114 -4.04 -25.03 0.57
N GLY A 115 -5.00 -25.43 -0.27
CA GLY A 115 -4.90 -25.37 -1.73
C GLY A 115 -4.88 -23.95 -2.30
N ALA A 116 -5.75 -23.04 -1.85
CA ALA A 116 -5.70 -21.63 -2.25
C ALA A 116 -4.43 -20.91 -1.72
N HIS A 117 -3.92 -21.29 -0.56
CA HIS A 117 -2.67 -20.79 -0.01
C HIS A 117 -1.48 -21.34 -0.80
N ARG A 118 -1.46 -22.65 -1.10
CA ARG A 118 -0.45 -23.29 -1.97
C ARG A 118 -0.47 -22.71 -3.38
N ARG A 119 -1.63 -22.39 -3.96
CA ARG A 119 -1.70 -21.69 -5.27
C ARG A 119 -1.10 -20.29 -5.19
N ARG A 120 -1.36 -19.53 -4.11
CA ARG A 120 -0.73 -18.22 -3.89
C ARG A 120 0.78 -18.34 -3.69
N LEU A 121 1.22 -19.30 -2.88
CA LEU A 121 2.65 -19.60 -2.71
C LEU A 121 3.28 -20.04 -4.04
N PHE A 122 2.63 -20.87 -4.85
CA PHE A 122 3.15 -21.27 -6.15
C PHE A 122 3.30 -20.08 -7.11
N LYS A 123 2.32 -19.15 -7.12
CA LYS A 123 2.43 -17.89 -7.87
C LYS A 123 3.60 -17.03 -7.39
N LEU A 124 3.83 -16.98 -6.08
CA LEU A 124 4.92 -16.21 -5.47
C LEU A 124 6.29 -16.90 -5.55
N ASN A 125 6.36 -18.24 -5.53
CA ASN A 125 7.61 -19.02 -5.51
C ASN A 125 8.37 -18.97 -6.84
N HIS A 126 7.70 -18.59 -7.93
CA HIS A 126 8.34 -18.32 -9.22
C HIS A 126 8.75 -16.85 -9.39
N ILE A 127 8.40 -15.99 -8.44
CA ILE A 127 8.97 -14.66 -8.28
C ILE A 127 10.11 -14.86 -7.29
N SER A 128 11.36 -14.64 -7.70
CA SER A 128 12.51 -14.87 -6.82
C SER A 128 12.29 -14.20 -5.45
N CYS A 129 12.60 -14.86 -4.34
CA CYS A 129 12.53 -14.26 -2.99
C CYS A 129 13.29 -12.92 -2.93
N HIS A 130 14.32 -12.77 -3.77
CA HIS A 130 15.04 -11.52 -3.97
C HIS A 130 14.13 -10.39 -4.47
N CYS A 131 13.23 -10.67 -5.41
CA CYS A 131 12.26 -9.72 -5.93
C CYS A 131 11.24 -9.32 -4.86
N ILE A 132 10.72 -10.25 -4.06
CA ILE A 132 9.78 -9.95 -2.97
C ILE A 132 10.44 -9.05 -1.92
N ASN A 133 11.70 -9.33 -1.55
CA ASN A 133 12.47 -8.49 -0.63
C ASN A 133 12.76 -7.11 -1.25
N HIS A 134 13.02 -7.04 -2.55
CA HIS A 134 13.19 -5.77 -3.28
C HIS A 134 11.89 -4.94 -3.34
N ILE A 135 10.71 -5.57 -3.40
CA ILE A 135 9.42 -4.85 -3.30
C ILE A 135 9.30 -4.16 -1.94
N SER A 136 9.64 -4.88 -0.85
CA SER A 136 9.67 -4.31 0.51
C SER A 136 10.73 -3.20 0.65
N ASN A 137 11.89 -3.34 0.01
CA ASN A 137 13.00 -2.38 0.09
C ASN A 137 12.84 -1.15 -0.82
N PHE A 138 12.21 -1.28 -2.00
CA PHE A 138 11.90 -0.16 -2.89
C PHE A 138 10.97 0.88 -2.22
N ALA A 139 10.28 0.43 -1.19
CA ALA A 139 9.37 1.20 -0.35
C ALA A 139 9.99 1.66 0.98
N SER A 140 11.24 1.29 1.27
CA SER A 140 11.95 1.57 2.53
C SER A 140 13.06 2.63 2.40
N VAL A 141 13.28 3.17 1.18
CA VAL A 141 14.16 4.31 0.90
C VAL A 141 13.34 5.48 0.35
#